data_AF-A0A2A3HJ22-F1
#
_entry.id   AF-A0A2A3HJ22-F1
#
_cell.length_a   1.000
_cell.length_b   1.000
_cell.length_c   1.000
_cell.angle_alpha   90.00
_cell.angle_beta   90.00
_cell.angle_gamma   90.00
#
_symmetry.space_group_name_H-M   'P 1'
#
loop_
_entity.id
_entity.type
_entity.pdbx_description
1 polymer ?
#
loop_
_entity_poly.entity_id
_entity_poly.type
_entity_poly.pdbx_seq_one_letter_code
_entity_poly.pdbx_strand_id
1 'polypeptide(L)'
;MNFSEFKNAIKKQAYIESASEMHIHMHEAVERSRRITAEINGGFHTADELRELFFTLTGQPADKTFALFPPFYADYGQNITVGKNVFINSGCCFQDHGGIEIGDGSLIGQQVCSA
;
A
#
# COMPACT_ATOMS: atom_id res chain seq x y z
N MET A 1 0.20 -9.20 20.19
CA MET A 1 -0.12 -9.76 18.87
C MET A 1 1.04 -9.43 17.94
N ASN A 2 1.48 -10.35 17.10
CA ASN A 2 2.51 -10.02 16.09
C ASN A 2 1.86 -9.48 14.80
N PHE A 3 2.65 -8.86 13.92
CA PHE A 3 2.13 -8.26 12.69
C PHE A 3 1.39 -9.26 11.77
N SER A 4 1.82 -10.52 11.74
CA SER A 4 1.16 -11.57 10.96
C SER A 4 -0.21 -11.94 11.51
N GLU A 5 -0.35 -11.98 12.84
CA GLU A 5 -1.64 -12.18 13.53
C GLU A 5 -2.60 -11.01 13.25
N PHE A 6 -2.10 -9.76 13.31
CA PHE A 6 -2.88 -8.58 12.94
C PHE A 6 -3.39 -8.66 11.50
N LYS A 7 -2.49 -8.94 10.55
CA LYS A 7 -2.83 -9.05 9.12
C LYS A 7 -3.90 -10.12 8.88
N ASN A 8 -3.82 -11.25 9.59
CA ASN A 8 -4.82 -12.32 9.50
C ASN A 8 -6.17 -11.93 10.12
N ALA A 9 -6.18 -11.17 11.22
CA ALA A 9 -7.41 -10.68 11.84
C ALA A 9 -8.15 -9.67 10.94
N ILE A 10 -7.40 -8.75 10.32
CA ILE A 10 -7.93 -7.77 9.37
C ILE A 10 -8.53 -8.45 8.13
N LYS A 11 -7.84 -9.44 7.55
CA LYS A 11 -8.38 -10.24 6.43
C LYS A 11 -9.69 -10.95 6.74
N LYS A 12 -9.94 -11.27 8.02
CA LYS A 12 -11.19 -11.88 8.48
C LYS A 12 -12.29 -10.87 8.79
N GLN A 13 -12.08 -9.58 8.47
CA GLN A 13 -13.00 -8.48 8.75
C GLN A 13 -13.39 -8.39 10.24
N ALA A 14 -12.44 -8.68 11.14
CA ALA A 14 -12.68 -8.56 12.56
C ALA A 14 -12.97 -7.10 12.94
N TYR A 15 -13.98 -6.89 13.79
CA TYR A 15 -14.23 -5.58 14.39
C TYR A 15 -13.03 -5.17 15.24
N ILE A 16 -12.50 -3.97 14.99
CA ILE A 16 -11.40 -3.40 15.77
C ILE A 16 -12.00 -2.52 16.87
N GLU A 17 -11.98 -3.02 18.09
CA GLU A 17 -12.40 -2.24 19.25
C GLU A 17 -11.40 -1.12 19.55
N SER A 18 -11.88 0.09 19.82
CA SER A 18 -11.03 1.23 20.17
C SER A 18 -10.17 0.93 21.40
N ALA A 19 -8.92 1.39 21.39
CA ALA A 19 -7.91 1.14 22.43
C ALA A 19 -7.54 -0.34 22.67
N SER A 20 -8.06 -1.27 21.88
CA SER A 20 -7.61 -2.67 21.90
C SER A 20 -6.18 -2.82 21.36
N GLU A 21 -5.55 -3.96 21.63
CA GLU A 21 -4.26 -4.32 21.06
C GLU A 21 -4.29 -4.31 19.51
N MET A 22 -5.42 -4.71 18.89
CA MET A 22 -5.59 -4.63 17.44
C MET A 22 -5.62 -3.18 16.93
N HIS A 23 -6.24 -2.26 17.69
CA HIS A 23 -6.28 -0.85 17.35
C HIS A 23 -4.89 -0.19 17.41
N ILE A 24 -4.06 -0.59 18.38
CA ILE A 24 -2.68 -0.11 18.48
C ILE A 24 -1.87 -0.57 17.25
N HIS A 25 -1.92 -1.85 16.90
CA HIS A 25 -1.20 -2.36 15.73
C HIS A 25 -1.72 -1.80 14.40
N MET A 26 -3.02 -1.51 14.31
CA MET A 26 -3.59 -0.77 13.19
C MET A 26 -2.91 0.59 13.03
N HIS A 27 -2.79 1.36 14.12
CA HIS A 27 -2.10 2.66 14.06
C HIS A 27 -0.63 2.52 13.67
N GLU A 28 0.09 1.53 14.18
CA GLU A 28 1.49 1.28 13.78
C GLU A 28 1.62 0.99 12.28
N ALA A 29 0.71 0.18 11.73
CA ALA A 29 0.66 -0.13 10.30
C ALA A 29 0.36 1.13 9.46
N VAL A 30 -0.62 1.93 9.87
CA VAL A 30 -0.97 3.20 9.21
C VAL A 30 0.19 4.18 9.27
N GLU A 31 0.84 4.35 10.41
CA GLU A 31 1.97 5.28 10.55
C GLU A 31 3.17 4.86 9.69
N ARG A 32 3.42 3.56 9.53
CA ARG A 32 4.41 3.06 8.57
C ARG A 32 4.02 3.42 7.13
N SER A 33 2.78 3.15 6.73
CA SER A 33 2.28 3.45 5.38
C SER A 33 2.37 4.95 5.07
N ARG A 34 1.92 5.79 6.00
CA ARG A 34 1.94 7.25 5.89
C ARG A 34 3.34 7.82 5.74
N ARG A 35 4.33 7.26 6.44
CA ARG A 35 5.73 7.71 6.31
C ARG A 35 6.27 7.44 4.92
N ILE A 36 6.02 6.25 4.36
CA ILE A 36 6.53 5.86 3.05
C ILE A 36 5.77 6.61 1.94
N THR A 37 4.46 6.75 2.06
CA THR A 37 3.66 7.53 1.09
C THR A 37 3.99 9.02 1.16
N ALA A 38 4.33 9.57 2.33
CA ALA A 38 4.86 10.93 2.44
C ALA A 38 6.18 11.09 1.69
N GLU A 39 7.08 10.11 1.78
CA GLU A 39 8.32 10.09 0.98
C GLU A 39 8.00 10.01 -0.52
N ILE A 40 7.20 9.04 -0.97
CA ILE A 40 6.77 8.90 -2.38
C ILE A 40 6.21 10.21 -2.94
N ASN A 41 5.44 10.94 -2.13
CA ASN A 41 4.76 12.15 -2.54
C ASN A 41 5.62 13.42 -2.39
N GLY A 42 6.81 13.32 -1.79
CA GLY A 42 7.66 14.43 -1.41
C GLY A 42 8.84 14.64 -2.36
N GLY A 43 8.87 15.77 -3.06
CA GLY A 43 10.01 16.13 -3.91
C GLY A 43 10.05 15.39 -5.25
N PHE A 44 11.24 15.33 -5.86
CA PHE A 44 11.45 14.65 -7.13
C PHE A 44 12.11 13.29 -6.88
N HIS A 45 11.59 12.26 -7.55
CA HIS A 45 12.15 10.91 -7.57
C HIS A 45 12.26 10.41 -9.00
N THR A 46 13.30 9.63 -9.26
CA THR A 46 13.43 8.81 -10.46
C THR A 46 12.44 7.64 -10.43
N ALA A 47 12.20 7.02 -11.59
CA ALA A 47 11.32 5.85 -11.68
C ALA A 47 11.80 4.67 -10.81
N ASP A 48 13.12 4.50 -10.65
CA ASP A 48 13.68 3.43 -9.82
C ASP A 48 13.53 3.73 -8.33
N GLU A 49 13.71 4.97 -7.89
CA GLU A 49 13.44 5.36 -6.49
C GLU A 49 11.96 5.15 -6.12
N LEU A 50 11.04 5.56 -7.00
CA LEU A 50 9.61 5.34 -6.79
C LEU A 50 9.25 3.86 -6.70
N ARG A 51 9.88 3.03 -7.54
CA ARG A 51 9.73 1.57 -7.50
C ARG A 51 10.21 1.03 -6.16
N GLU A 52 11.42 1.36 -5.73
CA GLU A 52 11.96 0.90 -4.44
C GLU A 52 11.09 1.34 -3.26
N LEU A 53 10.60 2.58 -3.26
CA LEU A 53 9.69 3.08 -2.23
C LEU A 53 8.35 2.34 -2.23
N PHE A 54 7.76 2.09 -3.40
CA PHE A 54 6.51 1.34 -3.52
C PHE A 54 6.65 -0.11 -3.06
N PHE A 55 7.74 -0.78 -3.43
CA PHE A 55 7.98 -2.16 -2.98
C PHE A 55 8.39 -2.23 -1.51
N THR A 56 9.02 -1.17 -0.97
CA THR A 56 9.16 -0.99 0.48
C THR A 56 7.80 -0.85 1.14
N LEU A 57 6.87 -0.06 0.59
CA LEU A 57 5.51 0.11 1.11
C LEU A 57 4.78 -1.24 1.20
N THR A 58 4.74 -1.99 0.09
CA THR A 58 4.00 -3.25 0.00
C THR A 58 4.69 -4.44 0.67
N GLY A 59 6.02 -4.38 0.86
CA GLY A 59 6.81 -5.49 1.37
C GLY A 59 6.97 -6.64 0.37
N GLN A 60 6.72 -6.41 -0.91
CA GLN A 60 6.96 -7.35 -2.00
C GLN A 60 8.37 -7.17 -2.58
N PRO A 61 8.95 -8.21 -3.20
CA PRO A 61 10.18 -8.05 -3.98
C PRO A 61 9.99 -7.04 -5.12
N ALA A 62 10.98 -6.18 -5.34
CA ALA A 62 10.91 -5.17 -6.41
C ALA A 62 10.79 -5.79 -7.80
N ASP A 63 9.86 -5.27 -8.60
CA ASP A 63 9.70 -5.62 -10.00
C ASP A 63 10.09 -4.45 -10.92
N LYS A 64 11.00 -4.71 -11.86
CA LYS A 64 11.58 -3.70 -12.77
C LYS A 64 10.60 -3.17 -13.83
N THR A 65 9.45 -3.80 -14.00
CA THR A 65 8.43 -3.43 -14.99
C THR A 65 7.32 -2.55 -14.40
N PHE A 66 7.27 -2.42 -13.07
CA PHE A 66 6.32 -1.54 -12.37
C PHE A 66 6.55 -0.06 -12.70
N ALA A 67 5.49 0.74 -12.70
CA ALA A 67 5.61 2.19 -12.79
C ALA A 67 4.53 2.88 -11.94
N LEU A 68 4.93 3.94 -11.25
CA LEU A 68 4.08 4.73 -10.37
C LEU A 68 4.28 6.21 -10.67
N PHE A 69 3.19 6.96 -10.82
CA PHE A 69 3.22 8.41 -10.79
C PHE A 69 2.62 8.90 -9.46
N PRO A 70 3.38 9.66 -8.64
CA PRO A 70 2.86 10.30 -7.45
C PRO A 70 1.84 11.43 -7.76
N PRO A 71 1.02 11.85 -6.78
CA PRO A 71 0.95 11.29 -5.45
C PRO A 71 0.22 9.94 -5.41
N PHE A 72 0.55 9.12 -4.40
CA PHE A 72 -0.07 7.83 -4.11
C PHE A 72 -0.41 7.73 -2.62
N TYR A 73 -1.54 7.11 -2.31
CA TYR A 73 -2.04 6.94 -0.94
C TYR A 73 -2.45 5.50 -0.69
N ALA A 74 -2.13 4.99 0.51
CA ALA A 74 -2.55 3.67 0.97
C ALA A 74 -2.76 3.67 2.48
N ASP A 75 -3.71 2.88 2.98
CA ASP A 75 -3.98 2.78 4.42
C ASP A 75 -2.87 2.02 5.14
N TYR A 76 -2.62 0.76 4.75
CA TYR A 76 -1.54 -0.06 5.31
C TYR A 76 -0.41 -0.29 4.30
N GLY A 77 -0.73 -0.31 3.00
CA GLY A 77 0.19 -0.60 1.90
C GLY A 77 0.60 -2.08 1.79
N GLN A 78 0.79 -2.77 2.91
CA GLN A 78 1.29 -4.16 2.97
C GLN A 78 0.24 -5.22 2.59
N ASN A 79 -1.01 -4.83 2.37
CA ASN A 79 -2.05 -5.72 1.86
C ASN A 79 -2.29 -5.53 0.36
N ILE A 80 -1.55 -4.63 -0.29
CA ILE A 80 -1.53 -4.48 -1.74
C ILE A 80 -0.55 -5.51 -2.33
N THR A 81 -1.05 -6.31 -3.27
CA THR A 81 -0.26 -7.23 -4.11
C THR A 81 -0.29 -6.71 -5.55
N VAL A 82 0.86 -6.66 -6.21
CA VAL A 82 0.93 -6.25 -7.62
C VAL A 82 1.65 -7.30 -8.45
N GLY A 83 1.11 -7.56 -9.63
CA GLY A 83 1.73 -8.39 -10.66
C GLY A 83 2.83 -7.64 -11.43
N LYS A 84 3.18 -8.19 -12.60
CA LYS A 84 4.16 -7.63 -13.53
C LYS A 84 3.53 -6.66 -14.51
N ASN A 85 4.31 -5.73 -15.03
CA ASN A 85 3.91 -4.72 -16.02
C ASN A 85 2.71 -3.88 -15.54
N VAL A 86 2.67 -3.57 -14.25
CA VAL A 86 1.60 -2.75 -13.64
C VAL A 86 2.00 -1.28 -13.69
N PHE A 87 1.07 -0.44 -14.11
CA PHE A 87 1.21 1.01 -14.04
C PHE A 87 0.11 1.60 -13.16
N ILE A 88 0.49 2.46 -12.22
CA ILE A 88 -0.42 3.22 -11.37
C ILE A 88 -0.21 4.71 -11.63
N ASN A 89 -1.26 5.38 -12.07
CA ASN A 89 -1.21 6.80 -12.38
C ASN A 89 -1.45 7.67 -11.11
N SER A 90 -1.24 8.97 -11.28
CA SER A 90 -1.27 9.98 -10.24
C SER A 90 -2.60 10.10 -9.51
N GLY A 91 -2.53 10.31 -8.19
CA GLY A 91 -3.66 10.61 -7.32
C GLY A 91 -4.44 9.39 -6.85
N CYS A 92 -3.95 8.16 -7.05
CA CYS A 92 -4.64 6.95 -6.60
C CYS A 92 -4.63 6.80 -5.07
N CYS A 93 -5.73 6.28 -4.52
CA CYS A 93 -5.90 6.01 -3.09
C CYS A 93 -6.43 4.58 -2.85
N PHE A 94 -5.65 3.75 -2.16
CA PHE A 94 -5.94 2.32 -1.99
C PHE A 94 -6.19 1.99 -0.51
N GLN A 95 -7.46 1.76 -0.15
CA GLN A 95 -7.85 1.34 1.20
C GLN A 95 -7.70 -0.19 1.33
N ASP A 96 -6.49 -0.66 1.63
CA ASP A 96 -6.13 -2.07 1.53
C ASP A 96 -6.50 -2.92 2.76
N HIS A 97 -7.57 -2.57 3.48
CA HIS A 97 -8.05 -3.35 4.63
C HIS A 97 -8.45 -4.78 4.24
N GLY A 98 -9.26 -4.93 3.19
CA GLY A 98 -9.67 -6.24 2.67
C GLY A 98 -8.58 -6.96 1.85
N GLY A 99 -7.49 -6.26 1.54
CA GLY A 99 -6.51 -6.66 0.54
C GLY A 99 -6.87 -6.18 -0.85
N ILE A 100 -5.83 -5.82 -1.62
CA ILE A 100 -5.94 -5.38 -3.01
C ILE A 100 -4.98 -6.24 -3.81
N GLU A 101 -5.48 -6.85 -4.89
CA GLU A 101 -4.67 -7.64 -5.82
C GLU A 101 -4.80 -7.04 -7.22
N ILE A 102 -3.67 -6.59 -7.77
CA ILE A 102 -3.58 -6.01 -9.11
C ILE A 102 -2.84 -6.99 -10.01
N GLY A 103 -3.53 -7.55 -11.00
CA GLY A 103 -2.99 -8.55 -11.90
C GLY A 103 -1.98 -8.01 -12.92
N ASP A 104 -1.28 -8.92 -13.57
CA ASP A 104 -0.29 -8.60 -14.61
C ASP A 104 -0.88 -7.74 -15.74
N GLY A 105 -0.12 -6.73 -16.19
CA GLY A 105 -0.50 -5.85 -17.31
C GLY A 105 -1.57 -4.81 -16.99
N SER A 106 -1.95 -4.65 -15.72
CA SER A 106 -2.97 -3.68 -15.31
C SER A 106 -2.47 -2.24 -15.45
N LEU A 107 -3.33 -1.37 -15.99
CA LEU A 107 -3.10 0.07 -16.09
C LEU A 107 -4.18 0.80 -15.28
N ILE A 108 -3.80 1.41 -14.16
CA ILE A 108 -4.73 2.13 -13.28
C ILE A 108 -4.72 3.61 -13.67
N GLY A 109 -5.91 4.14 -13.96
CA GLY A 109 -6.11 5.54 -14.34
C GLY A 109 -5.82 6.53 -13.20
N GLN A 110 -5.84 7.82 -13.53
CA GLN A 110 -5.68 8.89 -12.55
C GLN A 110 -6.83 8.89 -11.53
N GLN A 111 -6.53 9.23 -10.28
CA GLN A 111 -7.54 9.44 -9.21
C GLN A 111 -8.48 8.25 -8.96
N VAL A 112 -7.99 7.02 -9.15
CA VAL A 112 -8.75 5.82 -8.77
C VAL A 112 -8.67 5.61 -7.26
N CYS A 113 -9.85 5.48 -6.63
CA CYS A 113 -9.97 5.12 -5.22
C CYS A 113 -10.59 3.73 -5.08
N SER A 114 -9.95 2.84 -4.31
CA SER A 114 -10.47 1.52 -3.96
C SER A 114 -10.78 1.48 -2.47
N ALA A 115 -11.93 0.90 -2.12
CA ALA A 115 -12.40 0.64 -0.76
C ALA A 115 -12.44 -0.86 -0.46
#